data_AF-A0A180FVR4-F1
#
_entry.id   AF-A0A180FVR4-F1
#
_cell.length_a   1.000
_cell.length_b   1.000
_cell.length_c   1.000
_cell.angle_alpha   90.00
_cell.angle_beta   90.00
_cell.angle_gamma   90.00
#
_symmetry.space_group_name_H-M   'P 1'
#
loop_
_entity.id
_entity.type
_entity.pdbx_description
1 polymer ?
#
loop_
_entity_poly.entity_id
_entity_poly.type
_entity_poly.pdbx_seq_one_letter_code
_entity_poly.pdbx_strand_id
1 'polypeptide(L)'
;MIISGAKVNPFLIRQNAGRFFSVHLAAFVKALFIFKYNFMVKNMLKMVGTLMCLMICLSVSAQEKKQDVTKYAGSWTFSAPEAPYGYQDGTVVLEAAGEGKLAGIFIVDNYAYKAEFKETENGFAGSLDVDGYPTDIVLTLKDGKPEAVAYAGGMTINILLTAND
;
A
#
# COMPACT_ATOMS: atom_id res chain seq x y z
N MET A 1 84.14 36.87 37.05
CA MET A 1 82.74 36.46 36.84
C MET A 1 82.76 35.23 35.94
N ILE A 2 82.72 34.04 36.53
CA ILE A 2 82.83 32.76 35.81
C ILE A 2 81.40 32.27 35.61
N ILE A 3 80.94 32.18 34.36
CA ILE A 3 79.69 31.48 34.03
C ILE A 3 80.11 30.14 33.42
N SER A 4 79.91 29.08 34.21
CA SER A 4 80.19 27.68 33.89
C SER A 4 79.27 27.18 32.76
N GLY A 5 79.86 26.57 31.75
CA GLY A 5 79.15 26.04 30.57
C GLY A 5 78.36 24.77 30.89
N ALA A 6 77.05 24.82 30.67
CA ALA A 6 76.19 23.64 30.73
C ALA A 6 76.50 22.71 29.55
N LYS A 7 77.03 21.51 29.84
CA LYS A 7 77.35 20.48 28.85
C LYS A 7 76.07 19.71 28.50
N VAL A 8 75.48 20.01 27.35
CA VAL A 8 74.26 19.34 26.86
C VAL A 8 74.59 17.89 26.50
N ASN A 9 73.84 16.94 27.07
CA ASN A 9 74.15 15.51 26.97
C ASN A 9 73.41 14.87 25.76
N PRO A 10 74.10 14.50 24.67
CA PRO A 10 73.47 14.13 23.39
C PRO A 10 72.63 12.85 23.44
N PHE A 11 72.84 12.01 24.46
CA PHE A 11 72.10 10.76 24.65
C PHE A 11 70.62 11.00 25.05
N LEU A 12 70.36 12.00 25.89
CA LEU A 12 69.00 12.39 26.30
C LEU A 12 68.21 13.03 25.16
N ILE A 13 68.89 13.77 24.28
CA ILE A 13 68.28 14.36 23.06
C ILE A 13 67.84 13.25 22.11
N ARG A 14 68.66 12.22 21.92
CA ARG A 14 68.35 11.09 21.03
C ARG A 14 67.20 10.23 21.56
N GLN A 15 67.10 10.05 22.88
CA GLN A 15 66.04 9.28 23.53
C GLN A 15 64.68 10.02 23.50
N ASN A 16 64.69 11.34 23.71
CA ASN A 16 63.48 12.17 23.58
C ASN A 16 63.00 12.25 22.12
N ALA A 17 63.91 12.37 21.15
CA ALA A 17 63.56 12.40 19.73
C ALA A 17 62.88 11.09 19.26
N GLY A 18 63.39 9.92 19.68
CA GLY A 18 62.78 8.62 19.34
C GLY A 18 61.41 8.39 19.97
N ARG A 19 61.20 8.86 21.21
CA ARG A 19 59.91 8.79 21.90
C ARG A 19 58.88 9.75 21.28
N PHE A 20 59.31 10.94 20.86
CA PHE A 20 58.49 11.92 20.14
C PHE A 20 58.02 11.37 18.77
N PHE A 21 58.92 10.72 18.03
CA PHE A 21 58.60 10.11 16.73
C PHE A 21 57.65 8.91 16.85
N SER A 22 57.85 8.07 17.88
CA SER A 22 56.98 6.91 18.16
C SER A 22 55.56 7.32 18.57
N VAL A 23 55.41 8.35 19.41
CA VAL A 23 54.09 8.85 19.85
C VAL A 23 53.34 9.50 18.69
N HIS A 24 54.01 10.25 17.81
CA HIS A 24 53.39 10.82 16.61
C HIS A 24 52.99 9.76 15.58
N LEU A 25 53.81 8.73 15.37
CA LEU A 25 53.49 7.64 14.44
C LEU A 25 52.28 6.83 14.94
N ALA A 26 52.20 6.53 16.24
CA ALA A 26 51.06 5.83 16.83
C ALA A 26 49.76 6.65 16.74
N ALA A 27 49.83 7.97 16.93
CA ALA A 27 48.68 8.86 16.74
C ALA A 27 48.21 8.90 15.28
N PHE A 28 49.14 8.89 14.33
CA PHE A 28 48.84 8.87 12.90
C PHE A 28 48.16 7.55 12.47
N VAL A 29 48.65 6.40 12.94
CA VAL A 29 48.03 5.09 12.66
C VAL A 29 46.62 5.00 13.27
N LYS A 30 46.41 5.51 14.49
CA LYS A 30 45.07 5.61 15.09
C LYS A 30 44.14 6.52 14.29
N ALA A 31 44.63 7.66 13.83
CA ALA A 31 43.86 8.59 13.00
C ALA A 31 43.46 7.96 11.65
N LEU A 32 44.35 7.20 11.01
CA LEU A 32 44.04 6.44 9.79
C LEU A 32 42.96 5.38 10.02
N PHE A 33 43.01 4.67 11.15
CA PHE A 33 42.01 3.67 11.51
C PHE A 33 40.63 4.31 11.76
N ILE A 34 40.59 5.42 12.52
CA ILE A 34 39.36 6.20 12.79
C ILE A 34 38.81 6.80 11.49
N PHE A 35 39.67 7.29 10.61
CA PHE A 35 39.27 7.82 9.30
C PHE A 35 38.64 6.73 8.43
N LYS A 36 39.25 5.55 8.35
CA LYS A 36 38.74 4.41 7.58
C LYS A 36 37.42 3.89 8.15
N TYR A 37 37.29 3.81 9.48
CA TYR A 37 36.04 3.43 10.15
C TYR A 37 34.91 4.43 9.87
N ASN A 38 35.16 5.73 10.02
CA ASN A 38 34.18 6.77 9.72
C ASN A 38 33.78 6.82 8.24
N PHE A 39 34.72 6.55 7.32
CA PHE A 39 34.43 6.45 5.88
C PHE A 39 33.53 5.24 5.57
N MET A 40 33.83 4.09 6.18
CA MET A 40 33.05 2.85 5.99
C MET A 40 31.64 2.97 6.57
N VAL A 41 31.49 3.53 7.78
CA VAL A 41 30.17 3.76 8.43
C VAL A 41 29.32 4.76 7.63
N LYS A 42 29.92 5.86 7.13
CA LYS A 42 29.20 6.83 6.30
C LYS A 42 28.71 6.24 4.98
N ASN A 43 29.50 5.38 4.35
CA ASN A 43 29.11 4.70 3.11
C ASN A 43 28.08 3.58 3.37
N MET A 44 28.20 2.87 4.49
CA MET A 44 27.23 1.85 4.90
C MET A 44 25.88 2.49 5.29
N LEU A 45 25.87 3.63 5.97
CA LEU A 45 24.65 4.36 6.31
C LEU A 45 23.92 4.89 5.07
N LYS A 46 24.67 5.34 4.04
CA LYS A 46 24.10 5.72 2.74
C LYS A 46 23.47 4.53 2.00
N MET A 47 24.13 3.38 2.04
CA MET A 47 23.60 2.13 1.46
C MET A 47 22.31 1.71 2.16
N VAL A 48 22.28 1.73 3.50
CA VAL A 48 21.10 1.40 4.30
C VAL A 48 19.95 2.38 4.04
N GLY A 49 20.23 3.69 4.00
CA GLY A 49 19.21 4.70 3.70
C GLY A 49 18.61 4.54 2.31
N THR A 50 19.43 4.24 1.31
CA THR A 50 18.97 3.98 -0.06
C THR A 50 18.11 2.72 -0.14
N LEU A 51 18.53 1.64 0.53
CA LEU A 51 17.78 0.38 0.57
C LEU A 51 16.42 0.55 1.28
N MET A 52 16.37 1.31 2.38
CA MET A 52 15.13 1.59 3.11
C MET A 52 14.15 2.40 2.25
N CYS A 53 14.62 3.40 1.51
CA CYS A 53 13.82 4.13 0.54
C CYS A 53 13.23 3.20 -0.54
N LEU A 54 14.03 2.31 -1.12
CA LEU A 54 13.56 1.33 -2.11
C LEU A 54 12.46 0.42 -1.56
N MET A 55 12.61 -0.10 -0.32
CA MET A 55 11.61 -0.96 0.31
C MET A 55 10.29 -0.22 0.60
N ILE A 56 10.37 1.07 0.95
CA ILE A 56 9.18 1.93 1.13
C ILE A 56 8.51 2.23 -0.21
N CYS A 57 9.28 2.55 -1.25
CA CYS A 57 8.72 2.79 -2.60
C CYS A 57 8.01 1.55 -3.15
N LEU A 58 8.55 0.35 -2.93
CA LEU A 58 7.93 -0.91 -3.36
C LEU A 58 6.62 -1.21 -2.60
N SER A 59 6.56 -0.92 -1.30
CA SER A 59 5.34 -1.12 -0.51
C SER A 59 4.23 -0.11 -0.82
N VAL A 60 4.57 1.11 -1.23
CA VAL A 60 3.60 2.09 -1.76
C VAL A 60 3.09 1.67 -3.15
N SER A 61 3.97 1.12 -3.99
CA SER A 61 3.59 0.67 -5.34
C SER A 61 2.66 -0.56 -5.34
N ALA A 62 2.64 -1.33 -4.25
CA ALA A 62 1.77 -2.49 -4.06
C ALA A 62 0.41 -2.16 -3.42
N GLN A 63 0.14 -0.88 -3.11
CA GLN A 63 -1.20 -0.46 -2.69
C GLN A 63 -2.10 -0.42 -3.92
N GLU A 64 -2.75 -1.54 -4.22
CA GLU A 64 -3.83 -1.60 -5.19
C GLU A 64 -4.87 -0.53 -4.80
N LYS A 65 -5.24 0.34 -5.75
CA LYS A 65 -6.25 1.37 -5.54
C LYS A 65 -7.60 0.69 -5.37
N LYS A 66 -7.93 0.37 -4.12
CA LYS A 66 -9.20 -0.28 -3.78
C LYS A 66 -10.39 0.62 -4.14
N GLN A 67 -11.42 0.02 -4.70
CA GLN A 67 -12.71 0.64 -4.93
C GLN A 67 -13.32 1.04 -3.58
N ASP A 68 -13.90 2.24 -3.56
CA ASP A 68 -14.54 2.77 -2.37
C ASP A 68 -15.92 2.12 -2.21
N VAL A 69 -15.99 1.06 -1.39
CA VAL A 69 -17.19 0.29 -1.08
C VAL A 69 -18.32 1.19 -0.54
N THR A 70 -17.97 2.29 0.15
CA THR A 70 -18.96 3.18 0.77
C THR A 70 -19.84 3.91 -0.24
N LYS A 71 -19.40 4.02 -1.50
CA LYS A 71 -20.18 4.63 -2.58
C LYS A 71 -21.27 3.73 -3.14
N TYR A 72 -21.17 2.43 -2.89
CA TYR A 72 -22.16 1.44 -3.30
C TYR A 72 -23.07 1.04 -2.13
N ALA A 73 -22.55 1.07 -0.91
CA ALA A 73 -23.29 0.70 0.28
C ALA A 73 -24.53 1.58 0.48
N GLY A 74 -25.68 0.96 0.75
CA GLY A 74 -26.95 1.65 0.89
C GLY A 74 -28.15 0.78 0.50
N SER A 75 -29.34 1.34 0.68
CA SER A 75 -30.59 0.77 0.17
C SER A 75 -30.97 1.47 -1.12
N TRP A 76 -31.32 0.69 -2.13
CA TRP A 76 -31.65 1.18 -3.46
C TRP A 76 -32.95 0.53 -3.93
N THR A 77 -33.81 1.29 -4.58
CA THR A 77 -34.85 0.74 -5.46
C THR A 77 -34.23 0.51 -6.83
N PHE A 78 -34.43 -0.67 -7.40
CA PHE A 78 -33.95 -0.99 -8.73
C PHE A 78 -35.10 -1.11 -9.73
N SER A 79 -34.84 -0.74 -10.98
CA SER A 79 -35.75 -0.98 -12.11
C SER A 79 -34.97 -1.51 -13.31
N ALA A 80 -35.49 -2.57 -13.92
CA ALA A 80 -34.92 -3.36 -15.00
C ALA A 80 -36.01 -3.68 -16.04
N PRO A 81 -36.39 -2.72 -16.91
CA PRO A 81 -37.56 -2.85 -17.78
C PRO A 81 -37.49 -4.01 -18.79
N GLU A 82 -36.26 -4.44 -19.11
CA GLU A 82 -35.98 -5.51 -20.07
C GLU A 82 -35.98 -6.90 -19.41
N ALA A 83 -36.11 -6.97 -18.08
CA ALA A 83 -36.18 -8.23 -17.36
C ALA A 83 -37.54 -8.93 -17.59
N PRO A 84 -37.60 -10.27 -17.49
CA PRO A 84 -38.87 -11.00 -17.54
C PRO A 84 -39.87 -10.55 -16.48
N TYR A 85 -41.14 -10.85 -16.73
CA TYR A 85 -42.22 -10.51 -15.80
C TYR A 85 -41.96 -11.09 -14.40
N GLY A 86 -42.04 -10.22 -13.40
CA GLY A 86 -41.79 -10.56 -11.99
C GLY A 86 -40.43 -10.10 -11.49
N TYR A 87 -39.50 -9.68 -12.36
CA TYR A 87 -38.15 -9.25 -11.96
C TYR A 87 -37.80 -7.81 -12.34
N GLN A 88 -38.75 -7.06 -12.88
CA GLN A 88 -38.47 -5.72 -13.39
C GLN A 88 -38.21 -4.71 -12.30
N ASP A 89 -38.79 -4.86 -11.12
CA ASP A 89 -38.66 -3.88 -10.05
C ASP A 89 -38.45 -4.57 -8.70
N GLY A 90 -37.74 -3.89 -7.80
CA GLY A 90 -37.50 -4.39 -6.47
C GLY A 90 -36.57 -3.48 -5.68
N THR A 91 -36.05 -3.98 -4.57
CA THR A 91 -35.08 -3.25 -3.75
C THR A 91 -33.81 -4.06 -3.59
N VAL A 92 -32.66 -3.39 -3.55
CA VAL A 92 -31.38 -4.00 -3.21
C VAL A 92 -30.74 -3.27 -2.03
N VAL A 93 -30.30 -4.04 -1.05
CA VAL A 93 -29.47 -3.55 0.06
C VAL A 93 -28.05 -4.00 -0.20
N LEU A 94 -27.12 -3.04 -0.32
CA LEU A 94 -25.71 -3.27 -0.52
C LEU A 94 -24.95 -2.91 0.77
N GLU A 95 -24.08 -3.80 1.22
CA GLU A 95 -23.31 -3.62 2.45
C GLU A 95 -21.86 -4.08 2.30
N ALA A 96 -20.96 -3.46 3.08
CA ALA A 96 -19.56 -3.84 3.07
C ALA A 96 -19.36 -5.20 3.77
N ALA A 97 -18.75 -6.15 3.08
CA ALA A 97 -18.52 -7.52 3.57
C ALA A 97 -17.04 -7.79 3.94
N GLY A 98 -16.29 -6.72 4.24
CA GLY A 98 -14.84 -6.74 4.49
C GLY A 98 -14.05 -5.95 3.44
N GLU A 99 -12.73 -5.98 3.53
CA GLU A 99 -11.87 -5.23 2.60
C GLU A 99 -12.07 -5.70 1.14
N GLY A 100 -12.46 -4.78 0.26
CA GLY A 100 -12.64 -5.06 -1.19
C GLY A 100 -13.80 -6.00 -1.50
N LYS A 101 -14.74 -6.20 -0.55
CA LYS A 101 -15.91 -7.07 -0.72
C LYS A 101 -17.20 -6.32 -0.45
N LEU A 102 -18.18 -6.56 -1.29
CA LEU A 102 -19.54 -6.04 -1.16
C LEU A 102 -20.50 -7.23 -1.12
N ALA A 103 -21.49 -7.19 -0.25
CA ALA A 103 -22.61 -8.13 -0.25
C ALA A 103 -23.89 -7.39 -0.65
N GLY A 104 -24.78 -8.11 -1.32
CA GLY A 104 -26.08 -7.58 -1.74
C GLY A 104 -27.21 -8.52 -1.41
N ILE A 105 -28.34 -7.95 -1.01
CA ILE A 105 -29.62 -8.65 -0.86
C ILE A 105 -30.62 -7.98 -1.79
N PHE A 106 -31.01 -8.68 -2.85
CA PHE A 106 -32.03 -8.27 -3.81
C PHE A 106 -33.38 -8.81 -3.36
N ILE A 107 -34.38 -7.95 -3.27
CA ILE A 107 -35.75 -8.29 -2.89
C ILE A 107 -36.64 -8.02 -4.07
N VAL A 108 -37.25 -9.07 -4.61
CA VAL A 108 -38.07 -9.06 -5.81
C VAL A 108 -39.33 -9.86 -5.52
N ASP A 109 -40.52 -9.25 -5.69
CA ASP A 109 -41.81 -9.88 -5.36
C ASP A 109 -41.81 -10.64 -4.01
N ASN A 110 -41.18 -10.05 -2.99
CA ASN A 110 -41.03 -10.59 -1.62
C ASN A 110 -40.07 -11.80 -1.46
N TYR A 111 -39.32 -12.17 -2.51
CA TYR A 111 -38.22 -13.13 -2.46
C TYR A 111 -36.88 -12.43 -2.30
N ALA A 112 -36.01 -12.96 -1.43
CA ALA A 112 -34.70 -12.41 -1.15
C ALA A 112 -33.59 -13.25 -1.78
N TYR A 113 -32.81 -12.65 -2.67
CA TYR A 113 -31.67 -13.25 -3.34
C TYR A 113 -30.37 -12.62 -2.84
N LYS A 114 -29.41 -13.46 -2.45
CA LYS A 114 -28.13 -13.00 -1.90
C LYS A 114 -27.04 -13.07 -2.96
N ALA A 115 -26.21 -12.03 -3.01
CA ALA A 115 -25.05 -11.96 -3.90
C ALA A 115 -23.81 -11.54 -3.09
N GLU A 116 -22.69 -12.20 -3.39
CA GLU A 116 -21.38 -11.73 -2.95
C GLU A 116 -20.65 -11.16 -4.17
N PHE A 117 -20.07 -9.98 -4.01
CA PHE A 117 -19.36 -9.30 -5.07
C PHE A 117 -17.88 -9.17 -4.74
N LYS A 118 -17.06 -9.41 -5.77
CA LYS A 118 -15.62 -9.20 -5.75
C LYS A 118 -15.28 -7.93 -6.50
N GLU A 119 -14.28 -7.24 -6.00
CA GLU A 119 -13.74 -6.05 -6.65
C GLU A 119 -13.19 -6.38 -8.05
N THR A 120 -13.39 -5.44 -8.97
CA THR A 120 -12.88 -5.43 -10.34
C THR A 120 -12.26 -4.08 -10.65
N GLU A 121 -11.63 -3.94 -11.82
CA GLU A 121 -11.00 -2.68 -12.25
C GLU A 121 -11.95 -1.46 -12.17
N ASN A 122 -13.24 -1.66 -12.49
CA ASN A 122 -14.21 -0.56 -12.64
C ASN A 122 -15.38 -0.60 -11.63
N GLY A 123 -15.32 -1.49 -10.64
CA GLY A 123 -16.39 -1.63 -9.64
C GLY A 123 -16.42 -3.03 -9.03
N PHE A 124 -17.59 -3.66 -9.00
CA PHE A 124 -17.80 -4.94 -8.32
C PHE A 124 -18.56 -5.92 -9.23
N ALA A 125 -18.19 -7.19 -9.20
CA ALA A 125 -18.89 -8.23 -9.97
C ALA A 125 -19.20 -9.44 -9.08
N GLY A 126 -20.38 -10.00 -9.25
CA GLY A 126 -20.90 -11.12 -8.47
C GLY A 126 -21.92 -11.91 -9.27
N SER A 127 -22.40 -12.99 -8.69
CA SER A 127 -23.44 -13.83 -9.30
C SER A 127 -24.47 -14.18 -8.25
N LEU A 128 -25.73 -14.26 -8.64
CA LEU A 128 -26.82 -14.76 -7.81
C LEU A 128 -27.64 -15.78 -8.61
N ASP A 129 -28.22 -16.73 -7.89
CA ASP A 129 -29.16 -17.69 -8.45
C ASP A 129 -30.58 -17.12 -8.31
N VAL A 130 -31.23 -16.85 -9.43
CA VAL A 130 -32.61 -16.38 -9.49
C VAL A 130 -33.46 -17.53 -10.01
N ASP A 131 -34.20 -18.17 -9.11
CA ASP A 131 -35.12 -19.28 -9.40
C ASP A 131 -34.51 -20.43 -10.21
N GLY A 132 -33.25 -20.78 -9.90
CA GLY A 132 -32.49 -21.84 -10.56
C GLY A 132 -31.67 -21.37 -11.77
N TYR A 133 -31.67 -20.06 -12.07
CA TYR A 133 -30.90 -19.48 -13.17
C TYR A 133 -29.75 -18.60 -12.64
N PRO A 134 -28.49 -18.93 -12.99
CA PRO A 134 -27.37 -18.07 -12.63
C PRO A 134 -27.48 -16.74 -13.38
N THR A 135 -27.37 -15.66 -12.61
CA THR A 135 -27.43 -14.28 -13.10
C THR A 135 -26.20 -13.54 -12.61
N ASP A 136 -25.33 -13.15 -13.53
CA ASP A 136 -24.13 -12.38 -13.21
C ASP A 136 -24.48 -10.90 -13.15
N ILE A 137 -24.04 -10.21 -12.10
CA ILE A 137 -24.28 -8.79 -11.89
C ILE A 137 -22.94 -8.06 -11.86
N VAL A 138 -22.85 -6.99 -12.64
CA VAL A 138 -21.73 -6.05 -12.61
C VAL A 138 -22.23 -4.69 -12.14
N LEU A 139 -21.63 -4.21 -11.05
CA LEU A 139 -21.82 -2.89 -10.47
C LEU A 139 -20.68 -1.97 -10.88
N THR A 140 -21.01 -0.78 -11.36
CA THR A 140 -20.04 0.26 -11.71
C THR A 140 -20.48 1.60 -11.14
N LEU A 141 -19.56 2.57 -11.04
CA LEU A 141 -19.88 3.94 -10.70
C LEU A 141 -19.84 4.81 -11.95
N LYS A 142 -20.93 5.49 -12.23
CA LYS A 142 -21.01 6.51 -13.27
C LYS A 142 -21.53 7.80 -12.66
N ASP A 143 -20.76 8.88 -12.82
CA ASP A 143 -21.06 10.20 -12.24
C ASP A 143 -21.33 10.16 -10.72
N GLY A 144 -20.67 9.23 -10.02
CA GLY A 144 -20.80 9.04 -8.57
C GLY A 144 -22.06 8.27 -8.14
N LYS A 145 -22.85 7.75 -9.07
CA LYS A 145 -24.02 6.91 -8.81
C LYS A 145 -23.74 5.46 -9.22
N PRO A 146 -24.21 4.47 -8.43
CA PRO A 146 -24.07 3.08 -8.81
C PRO A 146 -25.01 2.76 -9.99
N GLU A 147 -24.45 2.12 -11.02
CA GLU A 147 -25.19 1.49 -12.11
C GLU A 147 -24.95 -0.01 -12.05
N ALA A 148 -25.97 -0.79 -12.41
CA ALA A 148 -25.89 -2.25 -12.43
C ALA A 148 -26.26 -2.80 -13.81
N VAL A 149 -25.59 -3.86 -14.23
CA VAL A 149 -25.92 -4.64 -15.43
C VAL A 149 -26.00 -6.10 -15.04
N ALA A 150 -27.07 -6.77 -15.45
CA ALA A 150 -27.27 -8.19 -15.29
C ALA A 150 -27.05 -8.96 -16.59
N TYR A 151 -26.44 -10.13 -16.48
CA TYR A 151 -26.27 -11.08 -17.56
C TYR A 151 -26.95 -12.39 -17.17
N ALA A 152 -28.06 -12.70 -17.83
CA ALA A 152 -28.87 -13.87 -17.54
C ALA A 152 -29.38 -14.48 -18.84
N GLY A 153 -29.23 -15.80 -19.02
CA GLY A 153 -29.79 -16.52 -20.17
C GLY A 153 -29.32 -16.01 -21.54
N GLY A 154 -28.12 -15.42 -21.63
CA GLY A 154 -27.58 -14.81 -22.86
C GLY A 154 -28.12 -13.42 -23.18
N MET A 155 -28.89 -12.80 -22.27
CA MET A 155 -29.35 -11.42 -22.36
C MET A 155 -28.49 -10.52 -21.48
N THR A 156 -28.38 -9.25 -21.87
CA THR A 156 -27.81 -8.17 -21.06
C THR A 156 -28.95 -7.24 -20.68
N ILE A 157 -29.15 -7.02 -19.38
CA ILE A 157 -30.26 -6.24 -18.83
C ILE A 157 -29.66 -5.09 -18.03
N ASN A 158 -30.00 -3.86 -18.41
CA ASN A 158 -29.60 -2.67 -17.66
C ASN A 158 -30.49 -2.50 -16.42
N ILE A 159 -29.87 -2.24 -15.28
CA ILE A 159 -30.57 -2.03 -14.00
C ILE A 159 -30.28 -0.60 -13.53
N LEU A 160 -31.34 0.19 -13.45
CA LEU A 160 -31.30 1.54 -12.88
C LEU A 160 -31.44 1.44 -11.36
N LEU A 161 -30.49 2.02 -10.63
CA LEU A 161 -30.54 2.11 -9.16
C LEU A 161 -30.90 3.53 -8.72
N THR A 162 -31.87 3.64 -7.83
CA THR A 162 -32.31 4.89 -7.21
C THR A 162 -32.16 4.75 -5.70
N ALA A 163 -31.51 5.71 -5.04
CA ALA A 163 -31.33 5.68 -3.59
C ALA A 163 -32.71 5.71 -2.90
N ASN A 164 -32.88 4.86 -1.89
CA ASN A 164 -34.02 4.96 -0.98
C ASN A 164 -33.65 5.94 0.14
N ASP A 165 -34.34 7.08 0.18
CA ASP A 165 -34.22 8.08 1.23
C ASP A 165 -34.71 7.57 2.60
#